data_AF-A0A368D831-F1
#
_entry.id   AF-A0A368D831-F1
#
_cell.length_a   1.000
_cell.length_b   1.000
_cell.length_c   1.000
_cell.angle_alpha   90.00
_cell.angle_beta   90.00
_cell.angle_gamma   90.00
#
_symmetry.space_group_name_H-M   'P 1'
#
loop_
_entity.id
_entity.type
_entity.pdbx_description
1 polymer ?
#
loop_
_entity_poly.entity_id
_entity_poly.type
_entity_poly.pdbx_seq_one_letter_code
_entity_poly.pdbx_strand_id
1 'polypeptide(L)' 'MKALIYSISILAISIIIFNLTQINFEDFISYENFISGILILAGLSCLIIMRIMLLNERIKKIRKNK' A
#
# COMPACT_ATOMS: atom_id res chain seq x y z
N MET A 1 -1.64 17.17 -1.83
CA MET A 1 -0.78 15.96 -1.94
C MET A 1 -0.72 15.20 -0.62
N LYS A 2 -0.25 15.79 0.49
CA LYS A 2 -0.20 15.12 1.81
C LYS A 2 -1.52 14.48 2.28
N ALA A 3 -2.64 15.19 2.17
CA ALA A 3 -3.95 14.66 2.56
C ALA A 3 -4.35 13.43 1.72
N LEU A 4 -4.23 13.53 0.39
CA LEU A 4 -4.50 12.41 -0.53
C LEU A 4 -3.58 11.20 -0.23
N ILE A 5 -2.28 11.43 -0.03
CA ILE A 5 -1.32 10.36 0.30
C ILE A 5 -1.71 9.67 1.62
N TYR A 6 -2.18 10.43 2.60
CA TYR A 6 -2.60 9.89 3.88
C TYR A 6 -3.89 9.07 3.76
N SER A 7 -4.89 9.59 3.03
CA SER A 7 -6.14 8.86 2.75
C SER A 7 -5.89 7.55 2.00
N ILE A 8 -5.05 7.57 0.96
CA ILE A 8 -4.73 6.37 0.17
C ILE A 8 -3.91 5.37 0.99
N SER A 9 -2.99 5.86 1.84
CA SER A 9 -2.23 4.99 2.73
C SER A 9 -3.14 4.27 3.73
N ILE A 10 -4.15 4.96 4.28
CA ILE A 10 -5.16 4.34 5.16
C ILE A 10 -5.95 3.26 4.42
N LEU A 11 -6.43 3.56 3.21
CA LEU A 11 -7.13 2.59 2.36
C LEU A 11 -6.26 1.35 2.07
N ALA A 12 -4.99 1.54 1.72
CA ALA A 12 -4.07 0.44 1.45
C ALA A 12 -3.85 -0.44 2.69
N ILE A 13 -3.74 0.16 3.88
CA ILE A 13 -3.63 -0.58 5.14
C ILE A 13 -4.90 -1.39 5.41
N SER A 14 -6.09 -0.79 5.23
CA SER A 14 -7.36 -1.51 5.41
C SER A 14 -7.49 -2.71 4.46
N ILE A 15 -7.08 -2.56 3.20
CA ILE A 15 -7.09 -3.65 2.21
C ILE A 15 -6.14 -4.77 2.63
N ILE A 16 -4.92 -4.44 3.08
CA ILE A 16 -3.95 -5.45 3.55
C ILE A 16 -4.51 -6.22 4.74
N ILE A 17 -5.06 -5.53 5.75
CA ILE A 17 -5.62 -6.16 6.95
C ILE A 17 -6.80 -7.06 6.58
N PHE A 18 -7.72 -6.59 5.74
CA PHE A 18 -8.87 -7.37 5.30
C PHE A 18 -8.47 -8.66 4.57
N ASN A 19 -7.50 -8.59 3.65
CA ASN A 19 -7.03 -9.76 2.93
C ASN A 19 -6.21 -10.70 3.82
N LEU A 20 -5.46 -10.18 4.80
CA LEU A 20 -4.78 -11.00 5.81
C LEU A 20 -5.77 -11.81 6.65
N THR A 21 -6.91 -11.23 7.01
CA THR A 21 -7.94 -11.94 7.78
C THR A 21 -8.67 -13.03 6.98
N GLN A 22 -8.64 -12.97 5.65
CA GLN A 22 -9.25 -13.98 4.79
C GLN A 22 -8.32 -15.14 4.42
N ILE A 23 -7.01 -15.03 4.69
CA ILE A 23 -6.08 -16.12 4.36
C ILE A 23 -6.40 -17.34 5.20
N ASN A 24 -6.83 -18.40 4.52
CA ASN A 24 -7.00 -19.72 5.13
C ASN A 24 -5.68 -20.49 5.00
N PHE A 25 -4.90 -20.54 6.08
CA PHE A 25 -3.59 -21.19 6.14
C PHE A 25 -3.64 -22.71 5.94
N GLU A 26 -4.82 -23.32 6.03
CA GLU A 26 -5.05 -24.74 5.77
C GLU A 26 -5.00 -25.09 4.28
N ASP A 27 -5.27 -24.11 3.40
CA ASP A 27 -5.47 -24.34 1.97
C ASP A 27 -4.71 -23.34 1.10
N PHE A 28 -3.42 -23.14 1.39
CA PHE A 28 -2.55 -22.11 0.79
C PHE A 28 -2.54 -22.05 -0.75
N ILE A 29 -2.85 -23.16 -1.42
CA ILE A 29 -2.82 -23.30 -2.89
C ILE A 29 -4.20 -23.04 -3.53
N SER A 30 -5.23 -22.74 -2.72
CA SER A 30 -6.52 -22.35 -3.22
C SER A 30 -6.47 -21.01 -3.99
N TYR A 31 -7.27 -20.93 -5.05
CA TYR A 31 -7.37 -19.75 -5.91
C TYR A 31 -7.70 -18.46 -5.12
N GLU A 32 -8.53 -18.56 -4.08
CA GLU A 32 -8.92 -17.42 -3.25
C GLU A 32 -7.77 -16.90 -2.38
N ASN A 33 -6.91 -17.79 -1.90
CA ASN A 33 -5.70 -17.42 -1.16
C ASN A 33 -4.67 -16.75 -2.07
N PHE A 34 -4.56 -17.20 -3.33
CA PHE A 34 -3.69 -16.56 -4.32
C PHE A 34 -4.14 -15.12 -4.62
N ILE A 35 -5.46 -14.90 -4.77
CA ILE A 35 -6.04 -13.56 -4.90
C ILE A 35 -5.72 -12.71 -3.67
N SER A 36 -5.98 -13.23 -2.47
CA SER A 36 -5.72 -12.51 -1.21
C SER A 36 -4.24 -12.12 -1.06
N GLY A 37 -3.33 -13.02 -1.42
CA GLY A 37 -1.89 -12.76 -1.45
C GLY A 37 -1.49 -11.65 -2.43
N ILE A 38 -2.06 -11.66 -3.64
CA ILE A 38 -1.84 -10.60 -4.64
C ILE A 38 -2.38 -9.26 -4.14
N LEU A 39 -3.55 -9.22 -3.51
CA LEU A 39 -4.12 -7.98 -2.97
C LEU A 39 -3.26 -7.40 -1.84
N ILE A 40 -2.67 -8.25 -0.99
CA ILE A 40 -1.71 -7.81 0.04
C ILE A 40 -0.46 -7.22 -0.63
N LEU A 41 0.09 -7.88 -1.64
CA LEU A 41 1.25 -7.40 -2.39
C LEU A 41 0.95 -6.07 -3.10
N ALA A 42 -0.22 -5.95 -3.70
CA ALA A 42 -0.69 -4.72 -4.33
C ALA A 42 -0.80 -3.59 -3.29
N GLY A 43 -1.41 -3.86 -2.13
CA GLY A 43 -1.49 -2.89 -1.02
C GLY A 43 -0.12 -2.43 -0.54
N LEU A 44 0.83 -3.35 -0.37
CA LEU A 44 2.21 -3.03 0.01
C LEU A 44 2.91 -2.17 -1.04
N SER A 45 2.77 -2.50 -2.32
CA SER A 45 3.34 -1.70 -3.41
C SER A 45 2.76 -0.28 -3.44
N CYS A 46 1.45 -0.13 -3.18
CA CYS A 46 0.80 1.16 -3.08
C CYS A 46 1.40 2.02 -1.95
N LEU A 47 1.63 1.43 -0.77
CA LEU A 47 2.28 2.13 0.34
C LEU A 47 3.69 2.61 -0.02
N ILE A 48 4.47 1.79 -0.74
CA ILE A 48 5.82 2.17 -1.18
C ILE A 48 5.76 3.38 -2.13
N ILE A 49 4.88 3.35 -3.14
CA ILE A 49 4.71 4.45 -4.11
C ILE A 49 4.32 5.74 -3.37
N MET A 50 3.38 5.65 -2.42
CA MET A 50 2.94 6.79 -1.61
C MET A 50 4.10 7.42 -0.80
N ARG A 51 5.00 6.60 -0.25
CA ARG A 51 6.21 7.08 0.44
C ARG A 51 7.18 7.76 -0.53
N ILE A 52 7.40 7.18 -1.71
CA ILE A 52 8.26 7.76 -2.75
C ILE A 52 7.73 9.13 -3.19
N MET A 53 6.42 9.25 -3.45
CA MET A 53 5.80 10.53 -3.81
C MET A 53 6.04 11.60 -2.73
N LEU A 54 5.89 11.22 -1.46
CA LEU A 54 6.08 12.15 -0.33
C LEU A 54 7.55 12.60 -0.19
N LEU A 55 8.50 11.72 -0.49
CA LEU A 55 9.93 12.06 -0.57
C LEU A 55 10.21 12.98 -1.76
N ASN A 56 9.67 12.68 -2.94
CA ASN A 56 9.84 13.51 -4.13
C ASN A 56 9.33 14.95 -3.90
N GLU A 57 8.18 15.10 -3.23
CA GLU A 57 7.67 16.42 -2.85
C GLU A 57 8.60 17.16 -1.88
N ARG A 58 9.20 16.46 -0.91
CA ARG A 58 10.17 17.06 0.02
C ARG A 58 11.41 17.53 -0.73
N ILE A 59 11.96 16.70 -1.62
CA ILE A 59 13.13 17.04 -2.44
C ILE A 59 12.83 18.24 -3.33
N LYS A 60 11.65 18.27 -3.97
CA LYS A 60 11.23 19.41 -4.80
C LYS A 60 11.12 20.72 -4.01
N LYS A 61 10.62 20.67 -2.77
CA LYS A 61 10.56 21.86 -1.90
C LYS A 61 11.95 22.35 -1.50
N ILE A 62 12.86 21.45 -1.14
CA ILE A 62 14.24 21.80 -0.80
C ILE A 62 14.93 22.44 -2.01
N ARG A 63 14.77 21.85 -3.20
CA ARG A 63 15.35 22.38 -4.45
C ARG A 63 14.78 23.74 -4.85
N LYS A 64 13.52 24.06 -4.53
CA LYS A 64 12.89 25.34 -4.88
C LYS A 64 13.27 26.49 -3.92
N ASN A 65 13.67 26.17 -2.69
CA ASN A 65 14.14 27.14 -1.70
C ASN A 65 15.65 27.45 -1.80
N LYS A 66 16.34 26.87 -2.78
CA LYS A 66 17.74 27.13 -3.11
C LYS A 66 17.82 27.84 -4.45
#